data_AF-A0A370ETY6-F1
#
_entry.id   AF-A0A370ETY6-F1
#
_cell.length_a   1.000
_cell.length_b   1.000
_cell.length_c   1.000
_cell.angle_alpha   90.00
_cell.angle_beta   90.00
_cell.angle_gamma   90.00
#
_symmetry.space_group_name_H-M   'P 1'
#
loop_
_entity.id
_entity.type
_entity.pdbx_description
1 polymer ?
#
loop_
_entity_poly.entity_id
_entity_poly.type
_entity_poly.pdbx_seq_one_letter_code
_entity_poly.pdbx_strand_id
1 'polypeptide(L)'
;MPRIPSDAEIIAAARELGIEGPIRGAQRSKVAKAIQLAEAMPDDEPGEPGRFVDQITSTHARLIEAGLNTSAADRVVAAIAPAVWRDTN
;
A
#
# COMPACT_ATOMS: atom_id res chain seq x y z
N MET A 1 -11.99 18.98 -12.24
CA MET A 1 -13.18 18.14 -11.97
C MET A 1 -12.82 16.70 -12.30
N PRO A 2 -13.16 15.71 -11.46
CA PRO A 2 -12.89 14.31 -11.76
C PRO A 2 -13.61 13.92 -13.06
N ARG A 3 -12.94 13.17 -13.94
CA ARG A 3 -13.53 12.75 -15.21
C ARG A 3 -14.74 11.86 -14.94
N ILE A 4 -15.71 11.84 -15.86
CA ILE A 4 -16.83 10.91 -15.79
C ILE A 4 -16.40 9.61 -16.50
N PRO A 5 -16.34 8.47 -15.80
CA PRO A 5 -16.00 7.19 -16.43
C PRO A 5 -17.06 6.78 -17.46
N SER A 6 -16.61 6.24 -18.58
CA SER A 6 -17.45 5.70 -19.63
C SER A 6 -18.13 4.38 -19.21
N ASP A 7 -19.17 3.98 -19.94
CA ASP A 7 -19.86 2.71 -19.74
C ASP A 7 -18.92 1.51 -19.82
N ALA A 8 -17.98 1.52 -20.77
CA ALA A 8 -17.02 0.45 -20.94
C ALA A 8 -16.11 0.31 -19.71
N GLU A 9 -15.66 1.43 -19.16
CA GLU A 9 -14.80 1.45 -17.96
C GLU A 9 -15.56 1.00 -16.72
N ILE A 10 -16.83 1.38 -16.58
CA ILE A 10 -17.67 0.93 -15.47
C ILE A 10 -17.93 -0.58 -15.56
N ILE A 11 -18.14 -1.12 -16.76
CA ILE A 11 -18.34 -2.57 -16.96
C ILE A 11 -17.06 -3.34 -16.67
N ALA A 12 -15.90 -2.85 -17.12
CA ALA A 12 -14.61 -3.47 -16.87
C ALA A 12 -14.29 -3.51 -15.37
N ALA A 13 -14.38 -2.37 -14.67
CA ALA A 13 -14.13 -2.28 -13.24
C ALA A 13 -15.12 -3.12 -12.41
N ALA A 14 -16.38 -3.19 -12.81
CA ALA A 14 -17.36 -4.04 -12.14
C ALA A 14 -17.02 -5.53 -12.25
N ARG A 15 -16.46 -5.97 -13.39
CA ARG A 15 -15.98 -7.34 -13.58
C ARG A 15 -14.79 -7.64 -12.67
N GLU A 16 -13.84 -6.72 -12.57
CA GLU A 16 -12.68 -6.86 -11.67
C GLU A 16 -13.11 -6.93 -10.19
N LEU A 17 -14.18 -6.22 -9.82
CA LEU A 17 -14.78 -6.26 -8.48
C LEU A 17 -15.66 -7.51 -8.23
N GLY A 18 -15.75 -8.44 -9.18
CA GLY A 18 -16.55 -9.66 -9.05
C GLY A 18 -18.06 -9.43 -9.10
N ILE A 19 -18.53 -8.30 -9.65
CA ILE A 19 -19.96 -8.03 -9.84
C ILE A 19 -20.43 -8.79 -11.07
N GLU A 20 -21.08 -9.92 -10.85
CA GLU A 20 -21.64 -10.76 -11.91
C GLU A 20 -23.03 -10.31 -12.35
N GLY A 21 -23.29 -10.30 -13.66
CA GLY A 21 -24.59 -9.97 -14.25
C GLY A 21 -24.79 -8.48 -14.58
N PRO A 22 -26.02 -8.08 -14.96
CA PRO A 22 -26.32 -6.72 -15.40
C PRO A 22 -26.15 -5.71 -14.26
N ILE A 23 -25.24 -4.75 -14.43
CA ILE A 23 -24.98 -3.69 -13.45
C ILE A 23 -26.18 -2.73 -13.42
N ARG A 24 -26.88 -2.64 -12.29
CA ARG A 24 -28.03 -1.75 -12.11
C ARG A 24 -27.59 -0.32 -11.78
N GLY A 25 -28.45 0.68 -12.00
CA GLY A 25 -28.09 2.11 -11.90
C GLY A 25 -27.41 2.53 -10.58
N ALA A 26 -27.83 1.96 -9.44
CA ALA A 26 -27.19 2.23 -8.15
C ALA A 26 -25.79 1.60 -8.03
N GLN A 27 -25.57 0.40 -8.57
CA GLN A 27 -24.25 -0.24 -8.62
C GLN A 27 -23.32 0.50 -9.58
N ARG A 28 -23.85 0.93 -10.72
CA ARG A 28 -23.14 1.73 -11.72
C ARG A 28 -22.57 3.01 -11.13
N SER A 29 -23.38 3.71 -10.33
CA SER A 29 -22.96 4.94 -9.63
C SER A 29 -21.86 4.67 -8.60
N LYS A 30 -21.90 3.52 -7.91
CA LYS A 30 -20.86 3.10 -6.96
C LYS A 30 -19.54 2.78 -7.66
N VAL A 31 -19.59 2.04 -8.78
CA VAL A 31 -18.40 1.69 -9.56
C VAL A 31 -17.77 2.93 -10.20
N ALA A 32 -18.58 3.83 -10.76
CA ALA A 32 -18.09 5.11 -11.28
C ALA A 32 -17.38 5.94 -10.20
N LYS A 33 -17.94 5.99 -8.99
CA LYS A 33 -17.32 6.68 -7.85
C LYS A 33 -16.03 5.99 -7.39
N ALA A 34 -15.96 4.65 -7.45
CA ALA A 34 -14.76 3.90 -7.12
C ALA A 34 -13.61 4.19 -8.10
N ILE A 35 -13.90 4.23 -9.41
CA ILE A 35 -12.92 4.61 -10.44
C ILE A 35 -12.39 6.03 -10.18
N GLN A 36 -13.29 6.99 -9.95
CA GLN A 36 -12.90 8.37 -9.67
C GLN A 36 -12.08 8.53 -8.38
N LEU A 37 -12.36 7.70 -7.38
CA LEU A 37 -11.61 7.71 -6.13
C LEU A 37 -10.22 7.12 -6.33
N ALA A 38 -10.09 6.02 -7.05
CA ALA A 38 -8.80 5.40 -7.37
C ALA A 38 -7.88 6.36 -8.14
N GLU A 39 -8.42 7.13 -9.08
CA GLU A 39 -7.65 8.16 -9.81
C GLU A 39 -7.25 9.38 -8.97
N ALA A 40 -7.97 9.62 -7.87
CA ALA A 40 -7.72 10.74 -6.96
C ALA A 40 -6.86 10.34 -5.76
N MET A 41 -6.67 9.03 -5.53
CA MET A 41 -5.69 8.54 -4.58
C MET A 41 -4.30 8.84 -5.16
N PRO A 42 -3.37 9.42 -4.39
CA PRO A 42 -1.97 9.39 -4.79
C PRO A 42 -1.62 7.93 -5.05
N ASP A 43 -0.84 7.66 -6.11
CA ASP A 43 -0.18 6.38 -6.22
C ASP A 43 0.57 6.19 -4.90
N ASP A 44 0.06 5.30 -4.04
CA ASP A 44 0.91 4.64 -3.05
C ASP A 44 1.86 3.84 -3.93
N GLU A 45 2.93 4.49 -4.41
CA GLU A 45 4.07 3.79 -4.94
C GLU A 45 4.39 2.74 -3.89
N PRO A 46 4.40 1.43 -4.24
CA PRO A 46 4.86 0.44 -3.30
C PRO A 46 6.29 0.83 -2.98
N GLY A 47 6.51 1.48 -1.84
CA GLY A 47 7.82 1.94 -1.44
C GLY A 47 8.75 0.74 -1.51
N GLU A 48 9.95 0.94 -2.09
CA GLU A 48 10.85 -0.15 -2.41
C GLU A 48 11.10 -0.99 -1.14
N PRO A 49 10.54 -2.22 -1.02
CA PRO A 49 10.63 -2.99 0.21
C PRO A 49 12.09 -3.28 0.58
N GLY A 50 12.96 -3.26 -0.43
CA GLY A 50 14.41 -3.38 -0.29
C GLY A 50 15.00 -2.34 0.68
N ARG A 51 14.64 -1.06 0.58
CA ARG A 51 15.24 -0.02 1.44
C ARG A 51 14.88 -0.22 2.91
N PHE A 52 13.62 -0.58 3.17
CA PHE A 52 13.16 -0.91 4.53
C PHE A 52 13.94 -2.10 5.09
N VAL A 53 14.00 -3.21 4.35
CA VAL A 53 14.68 -4.44 4.80
C VAL A 53 16.18 -4.20 5.00
N ASP A 54 16.83 -3.47 4.10
CA ASP A 54 18.25 -3.15 4.18
C ASP A 54 18.56 -2.28 5.40
N GLN A 55 17.71 -1.31 5.70
CA GLN A 55 17.90 -0.42 6.85
C GLN A 55 17.69 -1.17 8.17
N ILE A 56 16.66 -2.01 8.27
CA ILE A 56 16.42 -2.86 9.45
C ILE A 56 17.57 -3.85 9.68
N THR A 57 18.02 -4.53 8.62
CA THR A 57 19.08 -5.54 8.71
C THR A 57 20.43 -4.90 9.07
N SER A 58 20.78 -3.77 8.45
CA SER A 58 22.02 -3.06 8.77
C SER A 58 22.01 -2.46 10.17
N THR A 59 20.88 -1.94 10.65
CA THR A 59 20.74 -1.49 12.04
C THR A 59 20.89 -2.65 13.02
N HIS A 60 20.27 -3.80 12.76
CA HIS A 60 20.43 -4.99 13.60
C HIS A 60 21.91 -5.39 13.71
N ALA A 61 22.62 -5.51 12.58
CA ALA A 61 24.04 -5.87 12.55
C ALA A 61 24.90 -4.89 13.36
N ARG A 62 24.69 -3.58 13.21
CA ARG A 62 25.43 -2.55 13.95
C ARG A 62 25.19 -2.62 15.46
N LEU A 63 23.99 -2.99 15.90
CA LEU A 63 23.70 -3.15 17.32
C LEU A 63 24.45 -4.35 17.92
N ILE A 64 24.55 -5.45 17.16
CA ILE A 64 25.36 -6.61 17.57
C ILE A 64 26.84 -6.23 17.63
N GLU A 65 27.36 -5.53 16.61
CA GLU A 65 28.75 -5.04 16.58
C GLU A 65 29.05 -4.08 17.73
N ALA A 66 28.06 -3.28 18.16
CA ALA A 66 28.15 -2.41 19.32
C ALA A 66 28.08 -3.14 20.67
N GLY A 67 27.94 -4.47 20.66
CA GLY A 67 27.98 -5.32 21.84
C GLY A 67 26.61 -5.62 22.46
N LEU A 68 25.50 -5.30 21.80
CA LEU A 68 24.20 -5.78 22.24
C LEU A 68 24.09 -7.28 21.94
N ASN A 69 23.48 -8.01 22.86
CA ASN A 69 23.06 -9.38 22.55
C ASN A 69 21.88 -9.36 21.56
N THR A 70 21.67 -10.48 20.88
CA THR A 70 20.64 -10.63 19.84
C THR A 70 19.25 -10.22 20.31
N SER A 71 18.82 -10.68 21.49
CA SER A 71 17.48 -10.36 21.99
C SER A 71 17.28 -8.87 22.27
N ALA A 72 18.33 -8.16 22.71
CA ALA A 72 18.29 -6.72 22.90
C ALA A 72 18.24 -5.98 21.56
N ALA A 73 19.04 -6.40 20.57
CA ALA A 73 19.02 -5.84 19.22
C ALA A 73 17.66 -6.04 18.54
N ASP A 74 17.07 -7.24 18.63
CA ASP A 74 15.74 -7.56 18.10
C ASP A 74 14.66 -6.60 18.63
N ARG A 75 14.67 -6.33 19.94
CA ARG A 75 13.71 -5.42 20.58
C ARG A 75 13.85 -3.99 20.10
N VAL A 76 15.08 -3.51 19.95
CA VAL A 76 15.34 -2.14 19.45
C VAL A 76 14.87 -2.02 18.00
N VAL A 77 15.23 -2.98 17.16
CA VAL A 77 14.85 -3.00 15.74
C VAL A 77 13.33 -3.07 15.58
N ALA A 78 12.65 -3.93 16.35
CA ALA A 78 11.19 -4.01 16.35
C ALA A 78 10.52 -2.70 16.79
N ALA A 79 11.11 -1.98 17.75
CA ALA A 79 10.57 -0.70 18.23
C ALA A 79 10.68 0.42 17.19
N ILE A 80 11.75 0.44 16.38
CA ILE A 80 11.97 1.48 15.37
C ILE A 80 11.33 1.14 14.01
N ALA A 81 11.05 -0.13 13.74
CA ALA A 81 10.56 -0.59 12.43
C ALA A 81 9.34 0.17 11.89
N PRO A 82 8.31 0.52 12.69
CA PRO A 82 7.18 1.30 12.19
C PRO A 82 7.55 2.73 11.74
N ALA A 83 8.56 3.34 12.37
CA ALA A 83 9.04 4.66 11.96
C ALA A 83 9.84 4.55 10.67
N VAL A 84 10.77 3.59 10.60
CA VAL A 84 11.57 3.33 9.39
C VAL A 84 10.67 3.04 8.19
N TRP A 85 9.62 2.21 8.36
CA TRP A 85 8.67 1.91 7.30
C TRP A 85 8.02 3.16 6.70
N ARG A 86 7.60 4.11 7.54
CA ARG A 86 6.98 5.38 7.09
C ARG A 86 7.96 6.35 6.46
N ASP A 87 9.25 6.23 6.77
CA ASP A 87 10.28 7.08 6.19
C ASP A 87 10.77 6.53 4.84
N THR A 88 10.58 5.23 4.60
CA THR A 88 11.02 4.53 3.37
C THR A 88 9.91 4.24 2.37
N ASN A 89 8.64 4.42 2.75
CA ASN A 89 7.44 4.27 1.90
C ASN A 89 6.53 5.48 2.12
#